data_AF-A0A533RXN5-F1
#
_entry.id   AF-A0A533RXN5-F1
#
_cell.length_a   1.000
_cell.length_b   1.000
_cell.length_c   1.000
_cell.angle_alpha   90.00
_cell.angle_beta   90.00
_cell.angle_gamma   90.00
#
_symmetry.space_group_name_H-M   'P 1'
#
loop_
_entity.id
_entity.type
_entity.pdbx_description
1 polymer ?
#
loop_
_entity_poly.entity_id
_entity_poly.type
_entity_poly.pdbx_seq_one_letter_code
_entity_poly.pdbx_strand_id
1 'polypeptide(L)' 'MKCGFCGFEFEEGEANSGCKSCPMSSGCRMIKCPRCNYENPPEPRLVRKIRNIIKKSGS' A
#
# COMPACT_ATOMS: atom_id res chain seq x y z
N MET A 1 3.28 -4.94 1.48
CA MET A 1 3.44 -4.60 0.05
C MET A 1 4.88 -4.21 -0.27
N LYS A 2 5.23 -4.16 -1.56
CA LYS A 2 6.57 -3.79 -2.05
C LYS A 2 6.46 -2.60 -3.01
N CYS A 3 7.33 -1.60 -2.85
CA CYS A 3 7.40 -0.46 -3.77
C CYS A 3 7.81 -0.92 -5.17
N GLY A 4 7.03 -0.58 -6.20
CA GLY A 4 7.34 -0.90 -7.60
C GLY A 4 8.54 -0.14 -8.16
N PHE A 5 9.01 0.91 -7.48
CA PHE A 5 10.15 1.71 -7.90
C PHE A 5 11.45 1.35 -7.16
N CYS A 6 11.48 1.52 -5.83
CA CYS A 6 12.70 1.31 -5.04
C CYS A 6 12.79 -0.07 -4.36
N GLY A 7 11.78 -0.93 -4.54
CA GLY A 7 11.76 -2.28 -3.98
C GLY A 7 11.62 -2.38 -2.46
N PHE A 8 11.42 -1.27 -1.74
CA PHE A 8 11.25 -1.29 -0.29
C PHE A 8 9.97 -2.03 0.10
N GLU A 9 10.06 -2.93 1.07
CA GLU A 9 8.92 -3.65 1.64
C GLU A 9 8.42 -2.93 2.88
N PHE A 10 7.11 -2.67 2.92
CA PHE A 10 6.44 -1.97 4.00
C PHE A 10 4.97 -2.42 4.11
N GLU A 11 4.35 -2.21 5.26
CA GLU A 11 2.92 -2.40 5.46
C GLU A 11 2.14 -1.20 4.92
N GLU A 12 0.92 -1.43 4.43
CA GLU A 12 0.08 -0.37 3.85
C GLU A 12 -0.22 0.76 4.85
N GLY A 13 -0.25 0.47 6.15
CA GLY A 13 -0.41 1.47 7.22
C GLY A 13 0.82 2.35 7.47
N GLU A 14 2.00 1.93 7.00
CA GLU A 14 3.23 2.74 7.04
C GLU A 14 3.32 3.68 5.82
N ALA A 15 2.42 3.53 4.84
CA ALA A 15 2.44 4.33 3.64
C ALA A 15 2.04 5.78 3.92
N ASN A 16 2.71 6.71 3.25
CA ASN A 16 2.32 8.11 3.29
C ASN A 16 0.99 8.31 2.56
N SER A 17 0.16 9.23 3.06
CA SER A 17 -1.10 9.59 2.40
C SER A 17 -0.84 10.04 0.96
N GLY A 18 -1.73 9.65 0.04
CA GLY A 18 -1.75 10.15 -1.33
C GLY A 18 -1.99 11.66 -1.42
N CYS A 19 -2.12 12.18 -2.64
CA CYS A 19 -2.28 13.61 -2.89
C CYS A 19 -3.49 14.22 -2.15
N LYS A 20 -3.22 15.03 -1.11
CA LYS A 20 -4.26 15.68 -0.28
C LYS A 20 -4.94 16.86 -0.97
N SER A 21 -4.26 17.51 -1.90
CA SER A 21 -4.75 18.72 -2.59
C SER A 21 -5.39 18.44 -3.95
N CYS A 22 -5.49 17.17 -4.36
CA CYS A 22 -6.09 16.82 -5.65
C CYS A 22 -7.62 16.84 -5.53
N PRO A 23 -8.36 17.57 -6.37
CA PRO A 23 -9.83 17.57 -6.34
C PRO A 23 -10.45 16.18 -6.60
N MET A 24 -9.67 15.26 -7.19
CA MET A 24 -10.06 13.86 -7.42
C MET A 24 -9.64 12.91 -6.28
N SER A 25 -9.13 13.43 -5.17
CA SER A 25 -8.56 12.63 -4.06
C SER A 25 -9.57 11.68 -3.41
N SER A 26 -10.86 12.01 -3.43
CA SER A 26 -11.94 11.14 -2.91
C SER A 26 -12.02 9.77 -3.61
N GLY A 27 -11.64 9.69 -4.88
CA GLY A 27 -11.59 8.44 -5.66
C GLY A 27 -10.18 7.85 -5.79
N CYS A 28 -9.14 8.65 -5.59
CA CYS A 28 -7.75 8.22 -5.73
C CYS A 28 -7.26 7.52 -4.46
N ARG A 29 -7.07 6.20 -4.52
CA ARG A 29 -6.59 5.37 -3.39
C ARG A 29 -5.09 5.10 -3.43
N MET A 30 -4.34 5.84 -4.24
CA MET A 30 -2.89 5.70 -4.35
C MET A 30 -2.22 6.06 -3.03
N ILE A 31 -1.14 5.35 -2.72
CA ILE A 31 -0.36 5.54 -1.50
C ILE A 31 1.11 5.77 -1.84
N LYS A 32 1.82 6.51 -1.00
CA LYS A 32 3.22 6.87 -1.24
C LYS A 32 4.16 6.00 -0.43
N CYS A 33 5.20 5.48 -1.10
CA CYS A 33 6.25 4.74 -0.44
C CYS A 33 6.89 5.62 0.66
N PRO A 34 6.97 5.17 1.92
CA PRO A 34 7.53 5.98 3.00
C PRO A 34 9.02 6.25 2.85
N ARG A 35 9.73 5.45 2.03
CA ARG A 35 11.16 5.60 1.79
C ARG A 35 11.49 6.56 0.63
N CYS A 36 10.80 6.44 -0.50
CA CYS A 36 11.15 7.17 -1.73
C CYS A 36 10.04 8.07 -2.27
N ASN A 37 8.88 8.13 -1.61
CA ASN A 37 7.69 8.90 -1.99
C ASN A 37 7.04 8.53 -3.34
N TYR A 38 7.48 7.46 -3.99
CA TYR A 38 6.85 6.95 -5.21
C TYR A 38 5.40 6.52 -4.95
N GLU A 39 4.49 6.89 -5.85
CA GLU A 39 3.07 6.53 -5.78
C GLU A 39 2.85 5.10 -6.25
N ASN A 40 2.34 4.27 -5.35
CA ASN A 40 2.01 2.88 -5.60
C ASN A 40 0.49 2.69 -5.48
N PRO A 41 -0.11 1.80 -6.27
CA PRO A 41 -1.46 1.35 -6.03
C PRO A 41 -1.52 0.61 -4.68
N PRO A 42 -2.65 0.69 -3.96
CA PRO A 42 -2.85 -0.06 -2.73
C PRO A 42 -2.87 -1.56 -2.99
N GLU A 43 -2.63 -2.36 -1.95
CA GLU A 43 -2.62 -3.80 -2.08
C GLU A 43 -4.03 -4.30 -2.43
N PRO A 44 -4.18 -5.19 -3.44
CA PRO A 44 -5.48 -5.75 -3.77
C PRO A 44 -6.09 -6.48 -2.57
N ARG A 45 -7.38 -6.24 -2.29
CA ARG A 45 -8.09 -6.80 -1.11
C ARG A 45 -7.97 -8.32 -1.01
N LEU A 46 -7.93 -9.02 -2.15
CA LEU A 46 -7.78 -10.47 -2.20
C LEU A 46 -6.39 -10.93 -1.72
N VAL A 47 -5.33 -10.26 -2.19
CA VAL A 47 -3.95 -10.53 -1.76
C VAL A 47 -3.82 -10.34 -0.25
N ARG A 48 -4.37 -9.25 0.28
CA ARG A 48 -4.39 -8.97 1.71
C ARG A 48 -5.13 -10.04 2.53
N LYS A 49 -6.28 -10.52 2.03
CA LYS A 49 -7.02 -11.63 2.68
C LYS A 49 -6.21 -12.92 2.70
N ILE A 50 -5.62 -13.32 1.57
CA ILE A 50 -4.81 -14.54 1.47
C ILE A 50 -3.62 -14.45 2.43
N ARG A 51 -2.92 -13.31 2.47
CA ARG A 51 -1.79 -13.07 3.38
C ARG A 51 -2.19 -13.22 4.86
N ASN A 52 -3.36 -12.71 5.24
CA ASN A 52 -3.88 -12.85 6.59
C ASN A 52 -4.28 -14.29 6.95
N ILE A 53 -4.82 -15.05 6.00
CA ILE A 53 -5.14 -16.47 6.21
C ILE A 53 -3.84 -17.26 6.43
N ILE A 54 -2.84 -17.08 5.57
CA ILE A 54 -1.53 -17.76 5.68
C ILE A 54 -0.86 -17.44 7.02
N LYS A 55 -0.87 -16.17 7.47
CA LYS A 55 -0.35 -15.78 8.79
C LYS A 55 -1.08 -16.47 9.95
N LYS A 56 -2.38 -16.74 9.81
CA LYS A 56 -3.22 -17.33 10.87
C LYS A 56 -3.11 -18.85 10.95
N SER A 57 -2.80 -19.53 9.84
CA SER A 57 -2.67 -20.99 9.78
C SER A 57 -1.32 -21.54 10.30
N GLY A 58 -0.35 -20.65 10.58
CA GLY A 58 0.99 -21.00 11.04
C GLY A 58 1.26 -20.68 12.52
N SER A 59 0.23 -20.46 13.33
CA SER A 59 0.32 -20.19 14.78
C SER A 59 -0.54 -21.17 15.57
#